data_AF-A0A1F4YN32-F1
#
_entry.id   AF-A0A1F4YN32-F1
#
_cell.length_a   1.000
_cell.length_b   1.000
_cell.length_c   1.000
_cell.angle_alpha   90.00
_cell.angle_beta   90.00
_cell.angle_gamma   90.00
#
_symmetry.space_group_name_H-M   'P 1'
#
loop_
_entity.id
_entity.type
_entity.pdbx_description
1 polymer ?
#
loop_
_entity_poly.entity_id
_entity_poly.type
_entity_poly.pdbx_seq_one_letter_code
_entity_poly.pdbx_strand_id
1 'polypeptide(L)'
;MNKNIEAIYQFILAFKAEHDGNSPSIREIKRACNISSTSMVEIYLDCLIGDGKIVMINKGTNYRRIGVVGGVWTLIGPDGG
;
A
#
# COMPACT_ATOMS: atom_id res chain seq x y z
N MET A 1 -2.66 14.31 10.59
CA MET A 1 -2.11 13.36 9.60
C MET A 1 -1.68 14.14 8.37
N ASN A 2 -0.47 13.91 7.85
CA ASN A 2 0.06 14.66 6.68
C ASN A 2 -0.78 14.32 5.43
N LYS A 3 -1.15 15.31 4.62
CA LYS A 3 -2.01 15.13 3.43
C LYS A 3 -1.43 14.12 2.44
N ASN A 4 -0.11 14.02 2.34
CA ASN A 4 0.57 13.05 1.48
C ASN A 4 0.48 11.62 2.02
N ILE A 5 0.51 11.44 3.35
CA ILE A 5 0.39 10.13 3.99
C ILE A 5 -1.01 9.55 3.76
N GLU A 6 -2.04 10.38 3.94
CA GLU A 6 -3.42 9.97 3.66
C GLU A 6 -3.62 9.63 2.18
N ALA A 7 -3.09 10.45 1.28
CA ALA A 7 -3.17 10.19 -0.17
C ALA A 7 -2.52 8.85 -0.56
N ILE A 8 -1.35 8.53 0.01
CA ILE A 8 -0.70 7.24 -0.21
C ILE A 8 -1.57 6.09 0.32
N TYR A 9 -2.13 6.23 1.52
CA TYR A 9 -2.97 5.19 2.11
C TYR A 9 -4.20 4.90 1.25
N GLN A 10 -4.93 5.95 0.86
CA GLN A 10 -6.10 5.81 -0.04
C GLN A 10 -5.73 5.21 -1.39
N PHE A 11 -4.59 5.62 -1.96
CA PHE A 11 -4.10 5.04 -3.21
C PHE A 11 -3.78 3.55 -3.06
N ILE A 12 -3.13 3.12 -1.97
CA ILE A 12 -2.83 1.70 -1.73
C ILE A 12 -4.13 0.88 -1.63
N LEU A 13 -5.16 1.41 -0.95
CA LEU A 13 -6.46 0.73 -0.84
C LEU A 13 -7.11 0.57 -2.22
N ALA A 14 -7.20 1.67 -2.99
CA ALA A 14 -7.79 1.67 -4.31
C ALA A 14 -7.02 0.74 -5.27
N PHE A 15 -5.69 0.84 -5.31
CA PHE A 15 -4.85 0.02 -6.16
C PHE A 15 -5.02 -1.47 -5.84
N LYS A 16 -5.05 -1.85 -4.56
CA LYS A 16 -5.27 -3.24 -4.17
C LYS A 16 -6.68 -3.71 -4.55
N ALA A 17 -7.70 -2.87 -4.45
CA ALA A 17 -9.06 -3.20 -4.88
C ALA A 17 -9.16 -3.41 -6.40
N GLU A 18 -8.44 -2.60 -7.19
CA GLU A 18 -8.42 -2.69 -8.65
C GLU A 18 -7.54 -3.83 -9.19
N HIS A 19 -6.54 -4.27 -8.43
CA HIS A 19 -5.52 -5.23 -8.87
C HIS A 19 -5.51 -6.54 -8.06
N ASP A 20 -6.67 -7.03 -7.63
CA ASP A 20 -6.83 -8.34 -6.94
C ASP A 20 -5.93 -8.50 -5.70
N GLY A 21 -5.80 -7.42 -4.92
CA GLY A 21 -4.99 -7.38 -3.72
C GLY A 21 -3.49 -7.17 -3.96
N ASN A 22 -3.03 -7.05 -5.20
CA ASN A 22 -1.63 -6.75 -5.50
C ASN A 22 -1.25 -5.37 -4.98
N SER A 23 -0.04 -5.26 -4.43
CA SER A 23 0.44 -3.99 -3.86
C SER A 23 1.13 -3.14 -4.94
N PRO A 24 0.94 -1.81 -4.92
CA PRO A 24 1.65 -0.93 -5.85
C PRO A 24 3.15 -0.90 -5.54
N SER A 25 3.95 -0.60 -6.56
CA SER A 25 5.37 -0.28 -6.42
C SER A 25 5.57 1.18 -5.97
N ILE A 26 6.77 1.49 -5.44
CA ILE A 26 7.14 2.88 -5.10
C ILE A 26 6.98 3.83 -6.30
N ARG A 27 7.28 3.37 -7.53
CA ARG A 27 7.16 4.22 -8.73
C ARG A 27 5.70 4.57 -9.02
N GLU A 28 4.79 3.61 -8.84
CA GLU A 28 3.35 3.84 -8.98
C GLU A 28 2.82 4.78 -7.90
N ILE A 29 3.18 4.55 -6.63
CA ILE A 29 2.82 5.45 -5.52
C ILE A 29 3.33 6.86 -5.78
N LYS A 30 4.60 6.99 -6.17
CA LYS A 30 5.24 8.27 -6.47
C LYS A 30 4.49 9.02 -7.57
N ARG A 31 4.17 8.32 -8.67
CA ARG A 31 3.46 8.89 -9.83
C ARG A 31 2.03 9.29 -9.47
N ALA A 32 1.30 8.42 -8.77
CA ALA A 32 -0.10 8.65 -8.42
C ALA A 32 -0.27 9.76 -7.36
N CYS A 33 0.63 9.83 -6.38
CA CYS A 33 0.58 10.82 -5.30
C CYS A 33 1.39 12.09 -5.61
N ASN A 34 1.98 12.21 -6.81
CA ASN A 34 2.83 13.32 -7.23
C ASN A 34 3.96 13.66 -6.23
N ILE A 35 4.64 12.64 -5.71
CA ILE A 35 5.69 12.80 -4.71
C ILE A 35 7.04 13.01 -5.42
N SER A 36 7.84 13.96 -4.94
CA SER A 36 9.08 14.36 -5.62
C SER A 36 10.17 13.27 -5.54
N SER A 37 10.23 12.51 -4.45
CA SER A 37 11.35 11.63 -4.13
C SER A 37 10.91 10.26 -3.61
N THR A 38 11.66 9.22 -3.95
CA THR A 38 11.42 7.85 -3.45
C THR A 38 11.63 7.76 -1.94
N SER A 39 12.64 8.44 -1.39
CA SER A 39 12.88 8.48 0.06
C SER A 39 11.72 9.10 0.84
N MET A 40 10.99 10.05 0.25
CA MET A 40 9.79 10.60 0.89
C MET A 40 8.66 9.58 0.94
N VAL A 41 8.51 8.77 -0.12
CA VAL A 41 7.55 7.66 -0.13
C VAL A 41 7.89 6.66 0.98
N GLU A 42 9.16 6.31 1.14
CA GLU A 42 9.61 5.40 2.20
C GLU A 42 9.29 5.95 3.59
N ILE A 43 9.60 7.22 3.87
CA ILE A 43 9.26 7.88 5.13
C ILE A 43 7.75 7.84 5.40
N TYR A 44 6.93 8.13 4.38
CA TYR A 44 5.48 8.11 4.53
C TYR A 44 4.92 6.70 4.74
N LEU A 45 5.50 5.68 4.10
CA LEU A 45 5.15 4.29 4.36
C LEU A 45 5.54 3.88 5.79
N ASP A 46 6.72 4.29 6.26
CA ASP A 46 7.16 4.05 7.64
C ASP A 46 6.21 4.71 8.65
N CYS A 47 5.70 5.91 8.37
CA CYS A 47 4.65 6.52 9.19
C CYS A 47 3.38 5.66 9.22
N LEU A 48 2.90 5.17 8.07
CA LEU A 48 1.71 4.29 8.02
C LEU A 48 1.92 2.96 8.75
N ILE A 49 3.16 2.44 8.76
CA ILE A 49 3.53 1.25 9.53
C ILE A 49 3.53 1.57 11.02
N GLY A 50 4.15 2.68 11.43
CA GLY A 50 4.16 3.16 12.81
C GLY A 50 2.75 3.42 13.35
N ASP A 51 1.85 3.93 12.52
CA ASP A 51 0.44 4.18 12.83
C ASP A 51 -0.41 2.89 12.79
N GLY A 52 0.19 1.74 12.47
CA GLY A 52 -0.50 0.45 12.41
C GLY A 52 -1.55 0.34 11.30
N LYS A 53 -1.45 1.16 10.25
CA LYS A 53 -2.37 1.15 9.09
C LYS A 53 -2.00 0.10 8.06
N ILE A 54 -0.69 -0.11 7.87
CA ILE A 54 -0.15 -1.09 6.93
C ILE A 54 1.00 -1.87 7.58
N VAL A 55 1.35 -3.01 6.98
CA VAL A 55 2.51 -3.83 7.35
C VAL A 55 3.27 -4.24 6.12
N MET A 56 4.60 -4.35 6.22
CA MET A 56 5.42 -4.97 5.18
C MET A 56 5.50 -6.47 5.44
N ILE A 57 4.93 -7.28 4.53
CA ILE A 57 4.91 -8.74 4.65
C ILE A 57 6.29 -9.34 4.29
N ASN A 58 7.22 -8.55 3.75
CA ASN A 58 8.62 -8.94 3.61
C ASN A 58 9.53 -7.70 3.57
N LYS A 59 10.44 -7.55 4.55
CA LYS A 59 11.45 -6.49 4.55
C LYS A 59 12.57 -6.86 3.57
N GLY A 60 12.31 -6.65 2.29
CA GLY A 60 13.31 -6.65 1.21
C GLY A 60 13.04 -5.50 0.25
N THR A 61 13.82 -5.39 -0.83
CA THR A 61 13.67 -4.35 -1.88
C THR A 61 12.32 -4.37 -2.62
N ASN A 62 11.40 -5.26 -2.23
CA ASN A 62 10.18 -5.55 -2.96
C ASN A 62 8.94 -5.08 -2.20
N TYR A 63 8.64 -3.79 -2.37
CA TYR A 63 7.44 -3.09 -1.89
C TYR A 63 6.11 -3.68 -2.41
N ARG A 64 6.14 -4.75 -3.21
CA ARG A 64 4.95 -5.46 -3.74
C ARG A 64 4.18 -6.27 -2.70
N ARG A 65 4.55 -6.19 -1.42
CA ARG A 65 3.96 -6.99 -0.33
C ARG A 65 3.48 -6.11 0.83
N ILE A 66 2.69 -5.09 0.53
CA ILE A 66 2.01 -4.26 1.53
C ILE A 66 0.74 -4.97 1.98
N GLY A 67 0.69 -5.33 3.27
CA GLY A 67 -0.52 -5.75 3.97
C GLY A 67 -1.24 -4.55 4.56
N VAL A 68 -2.57 -4.52 4.47
CA VAL A 68 -3.39 -3.48 5.11
C VAL A 68 -3.91 -4.06 6.42
N VAL A 69 -3.63 -3.40 7.54
CA VAL A 69 -4.06 -3.87 8.86
C VAL A 69 -5.56 -3.66 9.01
N GLY A 70 -6.27 -4.70 9.45
CA GLY A 70 -7.73 -4.69 9.55
C GLY A 70 -8.46 -4.90 8.21
N GLY A 71 -7.73 -4.98 7.09
CA GLY A 71 -8.31 -5.34 5.79
C GLY A 71 -8.38 -6.87 5.64
N VAL A 72 -9.59 -7.41 5.46
CA VAL A 72 -9.78 -8.80 5.05
C VAL A 72 -9.91 -8.83 3.54
N TRP A 73 -9.01 -9.53 2.86
CA TRP A 73 -9.11 -9.79 1.43
C TRP A 73 -9.71 -11.18 1.25
N THR A 74 -11.01 -11.24 1.01
CA THR A 74 -11.66 -12.50 0.65
C THR A 74 -11.43 -12.74 -0.82
N LEU A 75 -10.53 -13.67 -1.13
CA LEU A 75 -10.40 -14.21 -2.48
C LEU A 75 -11.65 -15.05 -2.72
N ILE A 76 -12.65 -14.51 -3.41
CA ILE A 76 -13.74 -15.34 -3.93
C ILE A 76 -13.16 -16.05 -5.15
N GLY A 77 -12.44 -17.15 -4.90
CA GLY A 77 -12.10 -18.10 -5.96
C GLY A 77 -13.38 -18.72 -6.53
N PRO A 78 -13.38 -19.17 -7.80
CA PRO A 78 -14.54 -19.82 -8.42
C PRO A 78 -14.96 -21.16 -7.77
N ASP A 79 -14.31 -21.58 -6.69
CA ASP A 79 -14.44 -22.90 -6.07
C ASP A 79 -15.53 -22.94 -4.97
N GLY A 80 -16.49 -22.00 -5.01
CA GLY A 80 -17.65 -22.00 -4.13
C GLY A 80 -18.71 -23.01 -4.57
N GLY A 81 -18.52 -24.29 -4.25
CA GLY A 81 -19.58 -25.30 -4.15
C GLY A 81 -19.97 -26.03 -5.43
#